data_AF-A0A949UM79-F1
#
_entry.id   AF-A0A949UM79-F1
#
_cell.length_a   1.000
_cell.length_b   1.000
_cell.length_c   1.000
_cell.angle_alpha   90.00
_cell.angle_beta   90.00
_cell.angle_gamma   90.00
#
_symmetry.space_group_name_H-M   'P 1'
#
loop_
_entity.id
_entity.type
_entity.pdbx_description
1 polymer ?
#
loop_
_entity_poly.entity_id
_entity_poly.type
_entity_poly.pdbx_seq_one_letter_code
_entity_poly.pdbx_strand_id
1 'polypeptide(L)'
;MTSQDAISIGTDALILAAKIAGPFLIAVLAIGVLIGLIQSVTQLQEQTLSFVPKLIAAALVIAISGSWMLDELVAFGHNLMARAPQLISG
;
A
#
# COMPACT_ATOMS: atom_id res chain seq x y z
N MET A 1 -10.06 24.91 -12.66
CA MET A 1 -9.31 23.63 -12.73
C MET A 1 -8.81 23.36 -14.14
N THR A 2 -7.48 23.29 -14.34
CA THR A 2 -6.90 22.98 -15.66
C THR A 2 -6.61 21.48 -15.82
N SER A 3 -6.48 21.00 -17.06
CA SER A 3 -6.07 19.60 -17.33
C SER A 3 -4.71 19.25 -16.70
N GLN A 4 -3.82 20.23 -16.55
CA GLN A 4 -2.51 20.09 -15.91
C GLN A 4 -2.65 19.77 -14.41
N ASP A 5 -3.58 20.43 -13.72
CA ASP A 5 -3.82 20.24 -12.28
C ASP A 5 -4.36 18.83 -12.00
N ALA A 6 -5.28 18.35 -12.84
CA ALA A 6 -5.84 17.01 -12.71
C ALA A 6 -4.76 15.92 -12.86
N ILE A 7 -3.85 16.07 -13.84
CA ILE A 7 -2.73 15.13 -14.06
C ILE A 7 -1.75 15.17 -12.88
N SER A 8 -1.45 16.36 -12.35
CA SER A 8 -0.58 16.50 -11.18
C SER A 8 -1.16 15.79 -9.95
N ILE A 9 -2.43 16.04 -9.63
CA ILE A 9 -3.11 15.40 -8.49
C ILE A 9 -3.16 13.88 -8.67
N GLY A 10 -3.45 13.40 -9.88
CA GLY A 10 -3.45 11.97 -10.19
C GLY A 10 -2.07 11.33 -9.99
N THR A 11 -1.00 12.02 -10.38
CA THR A 11 0.38 11.56 -10.19
C THR A 11 0.74 11.49 -8.71
N ASP A 12 0.42 12.54 -7.94
CA ASP A 12 0.67 12.58 -6.50
C ASP A 12 -0.09 11.45 -5.77
N ALA A 13 -1.33 11.18 -6.17
CA ALA A 13 -2.13 10.08 -5.64
C ALA A 13 -1.53 8.70 -5.96
N LEU A 14 -1.03 8.49 -7.18
CA LEU A 14 -0.37 7.24 -7.56
C LEU A 14 0.93 7.02 -6.78
N ILE A 15 1.72 8.08 -6.59
CA ILE A 15 2.95 8.01 -5.78
C ILE A 15 2.61 7.67 -4.33
N LEU A 16 1.58 8.30 -3.75
CA LEU A 16 1.11 7.99 -2.41
C LEU A 16 0.68 6.53 -2.29
N ALA A 17 -0.15 6.05 -3.22
CA ALA A 17 -0.61 4.68 -3.24
C ALA A 17 0.57 3.69 -3.33
N ALA A 18 1.56 3.97 -4.17
CA ALA A 18 2.76 3.16 -4.28
C ALA A 18 3.60 3.17 -2.99
N LYS A 19 3.76 4.33 -2.34
CA LYS A 19 4.48 4.45 -1.05
C LYS A 19 3.82 3.63 0.05
N ILE A 20 2.50 3.72 0.17
CA ILE A 20 1.71 3.00 1.18
C ILE A 20 1.65 1.50 0.88
N ALA A 21 1.52 1.11 -0.39
CA ALA A 21 1.48 -0.29 -0.80
C ALA A 21 2.86 -0.98 -0.74
N GLY A 22 3.96 -0.23 -0.89
CA GLY A 22 5.33 -0.74 -0.88
C GLY A 22 5.65 -1.73 0.26
N PRO A 23 5.55 -1.34 1.54
CA PRO A 23 5.86 -2.22 2.67
C PRO A 23 4.96 -3.46 2.71
N PHE A 24 3.69 -3.32 2.38
CA PHE A 24 2.73 -4.43 2.31
C PHE A 24 3.11 -5.43 1.22
N LEU A 25 3.38 -4.95 0.01
CA LEU A 25 3.75 -5.78 -1.13
C LEU A 25 5.05 -6.54 -0.88
N ILE A 26 6.09 -5.87 -0.35
CA ILE A 26 7.39 -6.49 -0.07
C ILE A 26 7.24 -7.64 0.93
N ALA A 27 6.51 -7.42 2.03
CA ALA A 27 6.32 -8.44 3.05
C ALA A 27 5.51 -9.63 2.54
N VAL A 28 4.40 -9.38 1.84
CA VAL A 28 3.55 -10.44 1.27
C VAL A 28 4.32 -11.23 0.21
N LEU A 29 5.14 -10.58 -0.63
CA LEU A 29 6.02 -11.24 -1.59
C LEU A 29 7.04 -12.14 -0.88
N ALA A 30 7.79 -11.60 0.09
CA ALA A 30 8.82 -12.35 0.79
C ALA A 30 8.25 -13.61 1.47
N ILE A 31 7.15 -13.45 2.21
CA ILE A 31 6.46 -14.57 2.86
C ILE A 31 5.90 -15.54 1.82
N GLY A 32 5.29 -15.03 0.75
CA GLY A 32 4.72 -15.85 -0.31
C GLY A 32 5.76 -16.73 -1.00
N VAL A 33 6.94 -16.18 -1.28
CA VAL A 33 8.08 -16.91 -1.84
C VAL A 33 8.60 -17.96 -0.87
N LEU A 34 8.82 -17.59 0.40
CA LEU A 34 9.33 -18.51 1.43
C LEU A 34 8.39 -19.70 1.64
N ILE A 35 7.09 -19.43 1.80
CA ILE A 35 6.09 -20.48 2.00
C ILE A 35 5.92 -21.31 0.73
N GLY A 36 5.92 -20.69 -0.45
CA GLY A 36 5.84 -21.41 -1.73
C GLY A 36 7.00 -22.39 -1.93
N LEU A 37 8.21 -21.99 -1.53
CA LEU A 37 9.38 -22.88 -1.56
C LEU A 37 9.21 -24.08 -0.62
N ILE A 38 8.76 -23.84 0.61
CA ILE A 38 8.51 -24.92 1.59
C ILE A 38 7.46 -25.89 1.06
N GLN A 39 6.34 -25.36 0.55
CA GLN A 39 5.26 -26.16 -0.04
C GLN A 39 5.75 -27.00 -1.22
N SER A 40 6.64 -26.46 -2.05
CA SER A 40 7.24 -27.18 -3.18
C SER A 40 8.18 -28.29 -2.72
N VAL A 41 9.00 -28.06 -1.70
CA VAL A 41 9.99 -29.04 -1.22
C VAL A 41 9.30 -30.17 -0.45
N THR A 42 8.28 -29.87 0.36
CA THR A 42 7.56 -30.89 1.14
C THR A 42 6.40 -31.54 0.38
N GLN A 43 6.12 -31.11 -0.85
CA GLN A 43 4.96 -31.54 -1.65
C GLN A 43 3.59 -31.33 -0.96
N LEU A 44 3.51 -30.44 0.03
CA LEU A 44 2.28 -30.13 0.76
C LEU A 44 1.62 -28.90 0.11
N GLN A 45 0.59 -29.13 -0.71
CA GLN A 45 -0.17 -28.08 -1.41
C GLN A 45 -1.50 -27.76 -0.71
N GLU A 46 -1.49 -27.70 0.62
CA GLU A 46 -2.67 -27.33 1.41
C GLU A 46 -2.86 -25.80 1.40
N GLN A 47 -3.96 -25.33 0.81
CA GLN A 47 -4.22 -23.90 0.63
C GLN A 47 -4.29 -23.13 1.96
N THR A 48 -4.85 -23.72 3.00
CA THR A 48 -4.96 -23.14 4.36
C THR A 48 -3.59 -22.87 4.98
N LEU A 49 -2.61 -23.75 4.77
CA LEU A 49 -1.27 -23.62 5.32
C LEU A 49 -0.49 -22.44 4.71
N SER A 50 -0.82 -22.07 3.46
CA SER A 50 -0.26 -20.88 2.81
C SER A 50 -0.90 -19.57 3.27
N PHE A 51 -2.15 -19.64 3.71
CA PHE A 51 -2.97 -18.46 3.96
C PHE A 51 -2.68 -17.84 5.32
N VAL A 52 -2.57 -18.66 6.38
CA VAL A 52 -2.37 -18.16 7.75
C VAL A 52 -1.05 -17.37 7.91
N PRO A 53 0.12 -17.86 7.45
CA PRO A 53 1.37 -17.11 7.59
C PRO A 53 1.34 -15.77 6.83
N LYS A 54 0.70 -15.73 5.65
CA LYS A 54 0.54 -14.49 4.87
C LYS A 54 -0.33 -13.47 5.60
N LEU A 55 -1.42 -13.90 6.23
CA LEU A 55 -2.28 -13.02 7.04
C LEU A 55 -1.54 -12.44 8.24
N ILE A 56 -0.78 -13.26 8.97
CA ILE A 56 0.00 -12.79 10.12
C ILE A 56 1.02 -11.75 9.67
N ALA A 57 1.71 -11.99 8.56
CA ALA A 57 2.65 -11.03 8.00
C ALA A 57 1.98 -9.72 7.58
N ALA A 58 0.84 -9.80 6.89
CA ALA A 58 0.05 -8.63 6.51
C ALA A 58 -0.38 -7.80 7.74
N ALA A 59 -0.86 -8.47 8.79
CA ALA A 59 -1.25 -7.84 10.05
C ALA A 59 -0.05 -7.17 10.75
N LEU A 60 1.11 -7.82 10.77
CA LEU A 60 2.34 -7.25 11.34
C LEU A 60 2.81 -6.02 10.58
N VAL A 61 2.78 -6.04 9.25
CA VAL A 61 3.14 -4.87 8.45
C VAL A 61 2.21 -3.72 8.76
N ILE A 62 0.90 -3.95 8.75
CA ILE A 62 -0.08 -2.91 9.09
C ILE A 62 0.13 -2.41 10.53
N ALA A 63 0.45 -3.28 11.48
CA ALA A 63 0.71 -2.87 12.86
C ALA A 63 1.95 -1.97 12.99
N ILE A 64 3.00 -2.22 12.20
CA ILE A 64 4.27 -1.49 12.27
C ILE A 64 4.21 -0.22 11.41
N SER A 65 3.77 -0.32 10.16
CA SER A 65 3.75 0.80 9.20
C SER A 65 2.44 1.58 9.20
N GLY A 66 1.40 1.11 9.90
CA GLY A 66 0.06 1.70 9.86
C GLY A 66 0.01 3.16 10.31
N SER A 67 0.75 3.52 11.38
CA SER A 67 0.81 4.92 11.83
C SER A 67 1.36 5.83 10.73
N TRP A 68 2.49 5.45 10.13
CA TRP A 68 3.10 6.22 9.05
C TRP A 68 2.23 6.27 7.79
N MET A 69 1.55 5.17 7.44
CA MET A 69 0.62 5.14 6.30
C MET A 69 -0.55 6.12 6.51
N LEU A 70 -1.06 6.21 7.73
CA LEU A 70 -2.12 7.17 8.09
C LEU A 70 -1.62 8.61 8.03
N ASP A 71 -0.42 8.88 8.55
CA ASP A 71 0.18 10.22 8.49
C ASP A 71 0.32 10.70 7.04
N GLU A 72 0.77 9.82 6.14
CA GLU A 72 0.93 10.14 4.72
C GLU A 72 -0.42 10.38 4.02
N LEU A 73 -1.46 9.59 4.35
CA LEU A 73 -2.83 9.79 3.85
C LEU A 73 -3.42 11.13 4.30
N VAL A 74 -3.26 11.45 5.59
CA VAL A 74 -3.75 12.70 6.17
C VAL A 74 -3.00 13.89 5.56
N ALA A 75 -1.69 13.79 5.41
CA ALA A 75 -0.87 14.83 4.77
C ALA A 75 -1.32 15.09 3.33
N PHE A 76 -1.58 14.04 2.54
CA PHE A 76 -2.12 14.19 1.20
C PHE A 76 -3.50 14.86 1.20
N GLY A 77 -4.40 14.45 2.10
CA GLY A 77 -5.72 15.05 2.25
C GLY A 77 -5.66 16.54 2.59
N HIS A 78 -4.79 16.93 3.53
CA HIS A 78 -4.57 18.33 3.88
C HIS A 78 -4.02 19.15 2.70
N ASN A 79 -3.05 18.59 1.95
CA ASN A 79 -2.51 19.25 0.77
C ASN A 79 -3.56 19.46 -0.32
N LEU A 80 -4.44 18.47 -0.53
CA LEU A 80 -5.54 18.59 -1.48
C LEU A 80 -6.54 19.67 -1.06
N MET A 81 -6.92 19.70 0.22
CA MET A 81 -7.82 20.72 0.77
C MET A 81 -7.21 22.12 0.72
N ALA A 82 -5.91 22.26 0.97
CA ALA A 82 -5.21 23.54 0.86
C ALA A 82 -5.17 24.06 -0.59
N ARG A 83 -5.12 23.17 -1.58
CA ARG A 83 -5.18 23.51 -3.01
C ARG A 83 -6.62 23.72 -3.50
N ALA A 84 -7.64 23.28 -2.76
CA ALA A 84 -9.04 23.35 -3.19
C ALA A 84 -9.50 24.78 -3.58
N PRO A 85 -9.25 25.85 -2.80
CA PRO A 85 -9.69 27.20 -3.18
C PRO A 85 -9.12 27.64 -4.54
N GLN A 86 -7.86 27.31 -4.82
CA GLN A 86 -7.16 27.66 -6.07
C GLN A 86 -7.70 26.89 -7.27
N LEU A 87 -8.14 25.65 -7.06
CA LEU A 87 -8.72 24.80 -8.12
C LEU A 87 -10.12 25.27 -8.54
N ILE A 88 -10.86 25.90 -7.62
CA ILE A 88 -12.23 26.40 -7.81
C ILE A 88 -12.21 27.85 -8.32
N SER A 89 -11.22 28.66 -7.94
CA SER A 89 -11.09 30.06 -8.36
C SER A 89 -10.40 30.26 -9.71
N GLY A 90 -10.11 29.19 -10.45
CA GLY A 90 -9.42 29.21 -11.74
C GLY A 90 -10.21 28.52 -12.85
#